data_AF-A0A832HYI3-F1
#
_entry.id   AF-A0A832HYI3-F1
#
_cell.length_a   1.000
_cell.length_b   1.000
_cell.length_c   1.000
_cell.angle_alpha   90.00
_cell.angle_beta   90.00
_cell.angle_gamma   90.00
#
_symmetry.space_group_name_H-M   'P 1'
#
loop_
_entity.id
_entity.type
_entity.pdbx_description
1 polymer ?
#
loop_
_entity_poly.entity_id
_entity_poly.type
_entity_poly.pdbx_seq_one_letter_code
_entity_poly.pdbx_strand_id
1 'polypeptide(L)' 'MVKIVVDNDKCTGCGTCVDTCPVGVYELKNGKSVPV' A
#
# COMPACT_ATOMS: atom_id res chain seq x y z
N MET A 1 12.28 15.34 -2.00
CA MET A 1 10.97 14.67 -2.16
C MET A 1 11.12 13.25 -1.64
N VAL A 2 10.23 12.82 -0.74
CA VAL A 2 10.26 11.46 -0.16
C VAL A 2 9.53 10.51 -1.10
N LYS A 3 10.06 9.30 -1.32
CA LYS A 3 9.44 8.25 -2.12
C LYS A 3 9.07 7.08 -1.21
N ILE A 4 7.79 6.73 -1.18
CA ILE A 4 7.29 5.54 -0.49
C ILE A 4 7.36 4.37 -1.48
N VAL A 5 7.89 3.24 -1.04
CA VAL A 5 8.06 2.03 -1.85
C VAL A 5 7.51 0.84 -1.09
N VAL A 6 6.69 0.03 -1.74
CA VAL A 6 6.18 -1.24 -1.22
C VAL A 6 6.96 -2.37 -1.86
N ASP A 7 7.51 -3.26 -1.03
CA ASP A 7 8.11 -4.52 -1.47
C ASP A 7 6.99 -5.52 -1.78
N ASN A 8 6.81 -5.82 -3.07
CA ASN A 8 5.71 -6.68 -3.54
C ASN A 8 5.91 -8.16 -3.19
N ASP A 9 7.15 -8.59 -2.94
CA ASP A 9 7.45 -9.97 -2.55
C ASP A 9 7.03 -10.22 -1.10
N LYS A 10 7.12 -9.19 -0.27
CA LYS A 10 6.67 -9.22 1.14
C LYS A 10 5.21 -8.83 1.32
N CYS A 11 4.64 -8.08 0.38
CA CYS A 11 3.25 -7.65 0.45
C CYS A 11 2.31 -8.88 0.37
N THR A 12 1.59 -9.14 1.46
CA THR A 12 0.62 -10.25 1.53
C THR A 12 -0.73 -9.89 0.92
N GLY A 13 -0.97 -8.62 0.59
CA GLY A 13 -2.26 -8.14 0.07
C GLY A 13 -3.36 -7.97 1.12
N CYS A 14 -3.01 -7.93 2.42
CA CYS A 14 -3.99 -7.91 3.50
C CYS A 14 -4.84 -6.63 3.63
N GLY A 15 -4.48 -5.54 2.95
CA GLY A 15 -5.26 -4.30 2.94
C GLY A 15 -5.17 -3.40 4.18
N THR A 16 -4.56 -3.86 5.27
CA THR A 16 -4.46 -3.08 6.53
C THR A 16 -3.87 -1.68 6.35
N CYS A 17 -2.88 -1.54 5.45
CA CYS A 17 -2.28 -0.25 5.13
C CYS A 17 -3.25 0.73 4.46
N VAL A 18 -4.22 0.24 3.69
CA VAL A 18 -5.28 1.06 3.07
C VAL A 18 -6.28 1.49 4.14
N ASP A 19 -6.75 0.54 4.96
CA ASP A 19 -7.79 0.80 5.97
C ASP A 19 -7.31 1.73 7.09
N THR A 20 -6.05 1.61 7.51
CA THR A 20 -5.52 2.38 8.64
C THR A 20 -5.04 3.78 8.24
N CYS A 21 -4.82 4.04 6.95
CA CYS A 21 -4.16 5.26 6.51
C CYS A 21 -5.16 6.41 6.43
N PRO A 22 -5.12 7.40 7.34
CA PRO A 22 -6.13 8.46 7.40
C PRO A 22 -6.05 9.41 6.20
N VAL A 23 -4.92 9.42 5.50
CA VAL A 23 -4.64 10.29 4.35
C VAL A 23 -4.76 9.55 3.02
N GLY A 24 -5.08 8.25 3.02
CA GLY A 24 -5.36 7.50 1.78
C GLY A 24 -4.16 7.33 0.85
N VAL A 25 -2.94 7.22 1.39
CA VAL A 25 -1.69 7.10 0.59
C VAL A 25 -1.52 5.73 -0.07
N TYR A 26 -2.35 4.74 0.26
CA TYR A 26 -2.25 3.39 -0.30
C TYR A 26 -3.55 2.98 -0.97
N GLU A 27 -3.43 2.24 -2.07
CA GLU A 27 -4.54 1.54 -2.72
C GLU A 27 -4.19 0.06 -2.90
N LEU A 28 -5.20 -0.82 -2.90
CA LEU A 28 -5.03 -2.21 -3.30
C LEU A 28 -5.35 -2.37 -4.80
N LYS A 29 -4.36 -2.83 -5.58
CA LYS A 29 -4.51 -3.18 -7.00
C LYS A 29 -3.93 -4.56 -7.25
N ASN A 30 -4.69 -5.42 -7.92
CA ASN A 30 -4.28 -6.81 -8.23
C ASN A 30 -3.78 -7.59 -6.99
N GLY A 31 -4.39 -7.37 -5.82
CA GLY A 31 -4.01 -8.01 -4.56
C GLY A 31 -2.71 -7.48 -3.94
N LYS A 32 -2.18 -6.33 -4.38
CA LYS A 32 -0.95 -5.71 -3.87
C LYS A 32 -1.18 -4.24 -3.53
N SER A 33 -0.44 -3.73 -2.53
CA SER A 33 -0.52 -2.32 -2.13
C SER A 33 0.32 -1.45 -3.07
N VAL A 34 -0.27 -0.35 -3.55
CA VAL A 34 0.34 0.64 -4.42
C VAL A 34 0.23 2.00 -3.75
N PRO A 35 1.35 2.71 -3.50
CA PRO A 35 1.32 4.09 -3.01
C PRO A 35 0.73 5.04 -4.06
N VAL A 36 -0.13 5.97 -3.64
CA VAL A 36 -0.78 6.99 -4.47
C VAL A 36 -0.54 8.41 -3.98
#